data_AF-A0A371I1T3-F1
#
_entry.id   AF-A0A371I1T3-F1
#
_cell.length_a   1.000
_cell.length_b   1.000
_cell.length_c   1.000
_cell.angle_alpha   90.00
_cell.angle_beta   90.00
_cell.angle_gamma   90.00
#
_symmetry.space_group_name_H-M   'P 1'
#
loop_
_entity.id
_entity.type
_entity.pdbx_description
1 polymer ?
#
loop_
_entity_poly.entity_id
_entity_poly.type
_entity_poly.pdbx_seq_one_letter_code
_entity_poly.pdbx_strand_id
1 'polypeptide(L)'
;MATLPARTIRTFNDLASAFTSQFATNKTKQLEVADLFDIRQAKEESLKSYLARFNNATVRVNDPDPKFFIKAFQKGLRASPFSDSLALKRPSSMVEIRARAEKHIEVEEDQAEQTTG
;
A
#
# COMPACT_ATOMS: atom_id res chain seq x y z
N MET A 1 -17.43 5.65 14.31
CA MET A 1 -18.39 5.89 13.21
C MET A 1 -19.08 7.21 13.50
N ALA A 2 -18.81 8.27 12.73
CA ALA A 2 -19.48 9.55 12.91
C ALA A 2 -20.82 9.53 12.14
N THR A 3 -21.93 9.41 12.86
CA THR A 3 -23.27 9.47 12.27
C THR A 3 -23.78 10.91 12.34
N LEU A 4 -24.18 11.47 11.19
CA LEU A 4 -24.82 12.79 11.16
C LEU A 4 -26.22 12.70 11.79
N PRO A 5 -26.64 13.72 12.56
CA PRO A 5 -28.01 13.80 13.07
C PRO A 5 -29.04 13.81 11.92
N ALA A 6 -30.28 13.43 12.22
CA ALA A 6 -31.36 13.49 11.24
C ALA A 6 -31.61 14.94 10.79
N ARG A 7 -31.86 15.15 9.49
CA ARG A 7 -32.19 16.45 8.84
C ARG A 7 -31.05 17.49 8.76
N THR A 8 -29.80 17.05 8.90
CA THR A 8 -28.62 17.94 8.81
C THR A 8 -28.15 18.19 7.37
N ILE A 9 -28.50 17.31 6.42
CA ILE A 9 -28.22 17.49 5.00
C ILE A 9 -29.52 17.94 4.32
N ARG A 10 -29.55 19.20 3.85
CA ARG A 10 -30.72 19.76 3.15
C ARG A 10 -30.41 20.07 1.69
N THR A 11 -29.13 20.18 1.36
CA THR A 11 -28.62 20.46 0.02
C THR A 11 -27.44 19.55 -0.33
N PHE A 12 -27.11 19.47 -1.63
CA PHE A 12 -25.90 18.79 -2.08
C PHE A 12 -24.62 19.42 -1.48
N ASN A 13 -24.59 20.73 -1.26
CA ASN A 13 -23.45 21.38 -0.61
C ASN A 13 -23.28 20.95 0.85
N ASP A 14 -24.37 20.75 1.60
CA ASP A 14 -24.29 20.22 2.96
C ASP A 14 -23.72 18.79 2.97
N LEU A 15 -24.13 17.97 1.99
CA LEU A 15 -23.60 16.62 1.81
C LEU A 15 -22.11 16.65 1.46
N ALA A 16 -21.71 17.45 0.47
CA ALA A 16 -20.33 17.57 0.04
C ALA A 16 -19.44 18.07 1.18
N SER A 17 -19.88 19.09 1.92
CA SER A 17 -19.17 19.63 3.08
C SER A 17 -19.05 18.60 4.21
N ALA A 18 -20.13 17.87 4.52
CA ALA A 18 -20.09 16.82 5.52
C ALA A 18 -19.19 15.65 5.10
N PHE A 19 -19.19 15.27 3.82
CA PHE A 19 -18.29 14.27 3.27
C PHE A 19 -16.83 14.72 3.34
N THR A 20 -16.52 15.93 2.88
CA THR A 20 -15.16 16.49 2.96
C THR A 20 -14.69 16.62 4.40
N SER A 21 -15.55 17.05 5.32
CA SER A 21 -15.26 17.14 6.76
C SER A 21 -15.02 15.76 7.37
N GLN A 22 -15.89 14.79 7.11
CA GLN A 22 -15.68 13.41 7.57
C GLN A 22 -14.45 12.78 6.94
N PHE A 23 -14.15 13.03 5.67
CA PHE A 23 -12.96 12.53 4.98
C PHE A 23 -11.68 13.20 5.52
N ALA A 24 -11.71 14.50 5.79
CA ALA A 24 -10.62 15.24 6.41
C ALA A 24 -10.38 14.80 7.87
N THR A 25 -11.46 14.52 8.61
CA THR A 25 -11.41 14.05 10.01
C THR A 25 -11.04 12.56 10.10
N ASN A 26 -11.43 11.77 9.10
CA ASN A 26 -11.01 10.38 8.89
C ASN A 26 -9.68 10.27 8.13
N LYS A 27 -8.89 11.35 8.07
CA LYS A 27 -7.44 11.24 7.94
C LYS A 27 -6.90 10.59 9.21
N THR A 28 -7.19 9.30 9.35
CA THR A 28 -6.53 8.35 10.24
C THR A 28 -5.07 8.71 10.29
N LYS A 29 -4.54 9.03 11.49
CA LYS A 29 -3.17 9.48 11.80
C LYS A 29 -2.26 9.48 10.57
N GLN A 30 -1.93 10.68 10.09
CA GLN A 30 -0.97 10.87 9.01
C GLN A 30 0.28 10.04 9.35
N LEU A 31 0.69 9.18 8.41
CA LEU A 31 1.90 8.39 8.58
C LEU A 31 3.08 9.24 8.13
N GLU A 32 4.16 9.20 8.89
CA GLU A 32 5.44 9.73 8.47
C GLU A 32 6.16 8.72 7.57
N VAL A 33 7.15 9.20 6.81
CA VAL A 33 8.02 8.35 6.00
C VAL A 33 8.70 7.27 6.86
N ALA A 34 9.03 7.60 8.11
CA ALA A 34 9.63 6.65 9.05
C ALA A 34 8.74 5.44 9.32
N ASP A 35 7.41 5.65 9.43
CA ASP A 35 6.45 4.57 9.71
C ASP A 35 6.41 3.51 8.60
N LEU A 36 6.76 3.88 7.36
CA LEU A 36 6.82 2.93 6.25
C LEU A 36 7.92 1.89 6.42
N PHE A 37 8.99 2.22 7.15
CA PHE A 37 10.10 1.30 7.42
C PHE A 37 9.72 0.22 8.45
N ASP A 38 8.59 0.37 9.15
CA ASP A 38 8.07 -0.62 10.07
C ASP A 38 7.15 -1.63 9.38
N ILE A 39 6.77 -1.37 8.12
CA ILE A 39 5.97 -2.30 7.32
C ILE A 39 6.89 -3.39 6.77
N ARG A 40 6.94 -4.51 7.50
CA ARG A 40 7.69 -5.70 7.09
C ARG A 40 6.75 -6.76 6.53
N GLN A 41 7.21 -7.44 5.48
CA GLN A 41 6.59 -8.64 4.94
C GLN A 41 6.80 -9.77 5.94
N ALA A 42 5.70 -10.35 6.45
CA ALA A 42 5.81 -11.46 7.38
C ALA A 42 6.29 -12.74 6.67
N LYS A 43 6.82 -13.69 7.45
CA LYS A 43 7.35 -14.95 6.91
C LYS A 43 6.30 -15.73 6.10
N GLU A 44 5.04 -15.72 6.51
CA GLU A 44 3.95 -16.45 5.84
C GLU A 44 3.10 -15.53 4.94
N GLU A 45 3.49 -14.26 4.78
CA GLU A 45 2.71 -13.30 3.99
C GLU A 45 3.13 -13.33 2.51
N SER A 46 2.14 -13.51 1.63
CA SER A 46 2.35 -13.45 0.18
C SER A 46 2.77 -12.04 -0.27
N LEU A 47 3.53 -11.97 -1.37
CA LEU A 47 3.97 -10.70 -1.94
C LEU A 47 2.77 -9.79 -2.28
N LYS A 48 1.68 -10.38 -2.79
CA LYS A 48 0.41 -9.71 -3.09
C LYS A 48 -0.19 -9.01 -1.87
N SER A 49 -0.27 -9.71 -0.75
CA SER A 49 -0.84 -9.17 0.50
C SER A 49 0.04 -8.05 1.06
N TYR A 50 1.36 -8.26 1.08
CA TYR A 50 2.32 -7.25 1.51
C TYR A 50 2.23 -5.98 0.65
N LEU A 51 2.21 -6.13 -0.67
CA LEU A 51 2.11 -5.01 -1.61
C LEU A 51 0.83 -4.20 -1.37
N ALA A 52 -0.31 -4.87 -1.14
CA ALA A 52 -1.57 -4.20 -0.84
C ALA A 52 -1.49 -3.39 0.47
N ARG A 53 -0.93 -3.98 1.54
CA ARG A 53 -0.73 -3.26 2.82
C ARG A 53 0.19 -2.06 2.66
N PHE A 54 1.33 -2.24 1.99
CA PHE A 54 2.29 -1.17 1.76
C PHE A 54 1.65 -0.02 0.96
N ASN A 55 0.95 -0.32 -0.13
CA ASN A 55 0.24 0.69 -0.94
C ASN A 55 -0.78 1.47 -0.10
N ASN A 56 -1.58 0.80 0.74
CA ASN A 56 -2.54 1.46 1.63
C ASN A 56 -1.86 2.42 2.62
N ALA A 57 -0.67 2.09 3.12
CA ALA A 57 0.10 2.97 3.98
C ALA A 57 0.65 4.18 3.22
N THR A 58 1.15 3.99 1.99
CA THR A 58 1.72 5.09 1.19
C THR A 58 0.73 6.21 0.89
N VAL A 59 -0.55 5.88 0.67
CA VAL A 59 -1.63 6.86 0.43
C VAL A 59 -1.87 7.79 1.63
N ARG A 60 -1.38 7.41 2.82
CA ARG A 60 -1.57 8.16 4.08
C ARG A 60 -0.39 9.05 4.47
N VAL A 61 0.65 9.13 3.63
CA VAL A 61 1.88 9.91 3.88
C VAL A 61 1.79 11.29 3.22
N ASN A 62 2.18 12.34 3.95
CA ASN A 62 2.02 13.74 3.52
C ASN A 62 3.18 14.30 2.67
N ASP A 63 4.36 13.68 2.68
CA ASP A 63 5.52 14.11 1.89
C ASP A 63 6.09 12.92 1.08
N PRO A 64 5.94 12.91 -0.25
CA PRO A 64 6.07 11.69 -1.02
C PRO A 64 7.39 11.63 -1.82
N ASP A 65 8.56 11.99 -1.26
CA ASP A 65 9.79 11.77 -2.04
C ASP A 65 9.84 10.28 -2.45
N PRO A 66 9.70 9.99 -3.77
CA PRO A 66 9.48 8.63 -4.25
C PRO A 66 10.59 7.66 -3.85
N LYS A 67 11.78 8.19 -3.59
CA LYS A 67 12.97 7.42 -3.19
C LYS A 67 12.77 6.76 -1.83
N PHE A 68 12.03 7.37 -0.90
CA PHE A 68 11.79 6.74 0.39
C PHE A 68 10.82 5.58 0.29
N PHE A 69 9.78 5.66 -0.55
CA PHE A 69 8.88 4.52 -0.77
C PHE A 69 9.63 3.32 -1.34
N ILE A 70 10.52 3.54 -2.31
CA ILE A 70 11.35 2.47 -2.88
C ILE A 70 12.22 1.84 -1.79
N LYS A 71 12.92 2.66 -0.99
CA LYS A 71 13.80 2.17 0.08
C LYS A 71 13.03 1.42 1.16
N ALA A 72 11.91 1.98 1.63
CA ALA A 72 11.07 1.37 2.65
C ALA A 72 10.50 0.04 2.15
N PHE A 73 9.98 0.00 0.92
CA PHE A 73 9.45 -1.22 0.32
C PHE A 73 10.52 -2.31 0.24
N GLN A 74 11.72 -1.98 -0.29
CA GLN A 74 12.83 -2.94 -0.40
C GLN A 74 13.32 -3.43 0.96
N LYS A 75 13.38 -2.56 1.96
CA LYS A 75 13.75 -2.93 3.34
C LYS A 75 12.68 -3.80 4.01
N GLY A 76 11.41 -3.59 3.65
CA GLY A 76 10.30 -4.34 4.21
C GLY A 76 10.15 -5.75 3.65
N LEU A 77 10.67 -6.04 2.46
CA LEU A 77 10.61 -7.37 1.87
C LEU A 77 11.35 -8.42 2.70
N ARG A 78 10.79 -9.63 2.76
CA ARG A 78 11.52 -10.82 3.20
C ARG A 78 12.50 -11.26 2.11
N ALA A 79 13.55 -11.97 2.49
CA ALA A 79 14.44 -12.61 1.53
C ALA A 79 13.64 -13.57 0.62
N SER A 80 13.67 -13.31 -0.69
CA SER A 80 12.94 -14.05 -1.70
C SER A 80 13.55 -13.79 -3.09
N PRO A 81 13.25 -14.63 -4.10
CA PRO A 81 13.67 -14.38 -5.47
C PRO A 81 13.26 -12.99 -5.98
N PHE A 82 12.09 -12.50 -5.55
CA PHE A 82 11.64 -11.15 -5.85
C PHE A 82 12.54 -10.07 -5.23
N SER A 83 12.88 -10.18 -3.93
CA SER A 83 13.77 -9.20 -3.28
C SER A 83 15.14 -9.16 -3.94
N ASP A 84 15.67 -10.32 -4.33
CA ASP A 84 16.97 -10.44 -5.00
C ASP A 84 16.93 -9.77 -6.39
N SER A 85 15.83 -9.94 -7.12
CA SER A 85 15.63 -9.29 -8.42
C SER A 85 15.64 -7.76 -8.34
N LEU A 86 15.07 -7.20 -7.26
CA LEU A 86 15.06 -5.75 -7.02
C LEU A 86 16.43 -5.23 -6.60
N ALA A 87 17.22 -6.03 -5.89
CA ALA A 87 18.59 -5.69 -5.53
C ALA A 87 19.51 -5.70 -6.76
N LEU A 88 19.35 -6.71 -7.63
CA LEU A 88 20.12 -6.87 -8.86
C LEU A 88 19.82 -5.76 -9.87
N LYS A 89 18.54 -5.47 -10.12
CA LYS A 89 18.11 -4.41 -11.02
C LYS A 89 17.33 -3.35 -10.23
N ARG A 90 18.05 -2.35 -9.73
CA ARG A 90 17.47 -1.29 -8.90
C ARG A 90 16.29 -0.61 -9.62
N PRO A 91 15.10 -0.57 -9.00
CA PRO A 91 13.95 0.13 -9.56
C PRO A 91 14.10 1.64 -9.42
N SER A 92 13.53 2.37 -10.37
CA SER A 92 13.50 3.83 -10.42
C SER A 92 12.23 4.44 -9.83
N SER A 93 11.17 3.64 -9.70
CA SER A 93 9.85 4.10 -9.24
C SER A 93 9.04 2.98 -8.58
N MET A 94 8.02 3.35 -7.78
CA MET A 94 7.03 2.40 -7.27
C MET A 94 6.18 1.76 -8.38
N VAL A 95 5.99 2.44 -9.51
CA VAL A 95 5.27 1.90 -10.67
C VAL A 95 6.01 0.69 -11.24
N GLU A 96 7.32 0.82 -11.39
CA GLU A 96 8.18 -0.27 -11.85
C GLU A 96 8.19 -1.45 -10.87
N ILE A 97 8.21 -1.18 -9.56
CA ILE A 97 8.13 -2.21 -8.53
C ILE A 97 6.81 -2.99 -8.64
N ARG A 98 5.68 -2.30 -8.78
CA ARG A 98 4.35 -2.94 -8.93
C ARG A 98 4.29 -3.84 -10.17
N ALA A 99 4.70 -3.34 -11.33
CA ALA A 99 4.69 -4.11 -12.56
C ALA A 99 5.55 -5.39 -12.45
N ARG A 100 6.71 -5.32 -11.78
CA ARG A 100 7.54 -6.50 -11.53
C ARG A 100 6.90 -7.45 -10.52
N ALA A 101 6.27 -6.92 -9.47
CA ALA A 101 5.60 -7.72 -8.46
C ALA A 101 4.42 -8.48 -9.06
N GLU A 102 3.59 -7.82 -9.88
CA GLU A 102 2.46 -8.45 -10.60
C GLU A 102 2.92 -9.63 -11.43
N LYS A 103 3.97 -9.45 -12.25
CA LYS A 103 4.56 -10.54 -13.03
C LYS A 103 5.10 -11.68 -12.16
N HIS A 104 5.65 -11.37 -10.99
CA HIS A 104 6.17 -12.39 -10.09
C HIS A 104 5.04 -13.17 -9.39
N ILE A 105 3.98 -12.47 -8.98
CA ILE A 105 2.80 -13.06 -8.34
C ILE A 105 2.10 -14.01 -9.31
N GLU A 106 1.96 -13.65 -10.58
CA GLU A 106 1.39 -14.53 -11.62
C GLU A 106 2.16 -15.85 -11.70
N VAL A 107 3.50 -15.80 -11.71
CA VAL A 107 4.35 -17.00 -11.71
C VAL A 107 4.25 -17.80 -10.40
N GLU A 108 4.16 -17.14 -9.24
CA GLU A 108 3.97 -17.81 -7.94
C GLU A 108 2.60 -18.51 -7.85
N GLU A 109 1.54 -17.87 -8.35
CA GLU A 109 0.17 -18.42 -8.38
C GLU A 109 0.09 -19.62 -9.34
N ASP A 110 0.66 -19.51 -10.56
CA ASP A 110 0.72 -20.62 -11.54
C ASP A 110 1.47 -21.86 -10.99
N GLN A 111 2.56 -21.66 -10.24
CA GLN A 111 3.34 -22.74 -9.64
C GLN A 111 2.62 -23.42 -8.47
N ALA A 112 1.84 -22.66 -7.70
CA ALA A 112 1.03 -23.19 -6.61
C ALA A 112 -0.13 -24.06 -7.12
N GLU A 113 -0.70 -23.71 -8.27
CA GLU A 113 -1.77 -24.50 -8.90
C GLU A 113 -1.27 -25.85 -9.45
N GLN A 114 -0.05 -25.90 -10.00
CA GLN A 114 0.53 -27.13 -10.56
C GLN A 114 0.97 -28.17 -9.50
N THR A 115 1.19 -27.75 -8.26
CA THR A 115 1.63 -28.64 -7.17
C THR A 115 0.49 -29.26 -6.37
N THR A 116 -0.76 -28.86 -6.66
CA THR A 116 -1.97 -29.34 -5.98
C THR A 116 -2.84 -30.25 -6.87
N GLY A 117 -2.38 -30.56 -8.09
CA GLY A 117 -3.08 -31.41 -9.07
C GLY A 117 -2.70 -32.88 -9.06
#